data_AF-A0A534AET3-F1
#
_entry.id   AF-A0A534AET3-F1
#
_cell.length_a   1.000
_cell.length_b   1.000
_cell.length_c   1.000
_cell.angle_alpha   90.00
_cell.angle_beta   90.00
_cell.angle_gamma   90.00
#
_symmetry.space_group_name_H-M   'P 1'
#
loop_
_entity.id
_entity.type
_entity.pdbx_description
1 polymer ?
#
loop_
_entity_poly.entity_id
_entity_poly.type
_entity_poly.pdbx_seq_one_letter_code
_entity_poly.pdbx_strand_id
1 'polypeptide(L)' 'MSDLKDIPVVVAEPARPGSGEKYLTPQGFTAIRDGIKRGADAGRATTPMPPWLKAKAPTGAAFARVRALVRE' A
#
# COMPACT_ATOMS: atom_id res chain seq x y z
N MET A 1 -28.63 9.13 20.86
CA MET A 1 -27.20 9.01 20.54
C MET A 1 -26.56 8.29 21.71
N SER A 2 -25.76 7.26 21.47
CA SER A 2 -25.11 6.53 22.58
C SER A 2 -23.92 7.34 23.06
N ASP A 3 -23.96 7.82 24.29
CA ASP A 3 -22.88 8.60 24.89
C ASP A 3 -21.93 7.67 25.65
N LEU A 4 -20.63 7.76 25.37
CA LEU A 4 -19.59 7.10 26.14
C LEU A 4 -18.78 8.18 26.85
N LYS A 5 -18.99 8.35 28.16
CA LYS A 5 -18.28 9.35 28.99
C LYS A 5 -18.35 10.75 28.36
N ASP A 6 -19.56 11.22 28.06
CA ASP A 6 -19.85 12.54 27.50
C ASP A 6 -19.23 12.82 26.10
N ILE A 7 -18.79 11.76 25.40
CA ILE A 7 -18.35 11.83 24.01
C ILE A 7 -19.45 11.23 23.12
N PRO A 8 -19.95 11.96 22.11
CA PRO A 8 -20.95 11.43 21.20
C PRO A 8 -20.34 10.31 20.34
N VAL A 9 -20.85 9.08 20.49
CA VAL A 9 -20.42 7.95 19.65
C VAL A 9 -21.20 7.97 18.34
N VAL A 10 -20.53 8.37 17.25
CA VAL A 10 -21.07 8.27 15.89
C VAL A 10 -20.80 6.86 15.38
N VAL A 11 -21.84 6.02 15.36
CA VAL A 11 -21.79 4.71 14.68
C VAL A 11 -21.99 4.97 13.18
N ALA A 12 -20.91 5.29 12.48
CA ALA A 12 -20.93 5.31 11.02
C ALA A 12 -21.22 3.89 10.51
N GLU A 13 -22.12 3.75 9.54
CA GLU A 13 -22.33 2.46 8.87
C GLU A 13 -20.97 1.97 8.31
N PRO A 14 -20.62 0.68 8.50
CA PRO A 14 -19.33 0.19 8.08
C PRO A 14 -19.25 0.23 6.55
N ALA A 15 -18.45 1.15 6.02
CA ALA A 15 -18.08 1.16 4.62
C ALA A 15 -17.55 -0.23 4.24
N ARG A 16 -17.86 -0.69 3.01
CA ARG A 16 -17.37 -1.97 2.51
C ARG A 16 -15.83 -1.97 2.62
N PRO A 17 -15.21 -2.91 3.35
CA PRO A 17 -13.78 -2.87 3.66
C PRO A 17 -12.96 -2.88 2.37
N GLY A 18 -11.96 -2.02 2.19
CA GLY A 18 -11.08 -2.04 1.02
C GLY A 18 -10.19 -3.29 0.96
N SER A 19 -9.53 -3.52 -0.18
CA SER A 19 -8.51 -4.58 -0.27
C SER A 19 -7.42 -4.38 0.79
N GLY A 20 -7.07 -5.46 1.48
CA GLY A 20 -6.11 -5.49 2.57
C GLY A 20 -6.54 -4.86 3.90
N GLU A 21 -7.77 -4.35 4.00
CA GLU A 21 -8.34 -3.88 5.25
C GLU A 21 -8.91 -5.03 6.08
N LYS A 22 -8.91 -4.82 7.40
CA LYS A 22 -9.54 -5.72 8.36
C LYS A 22 -11.04 -5.52 8.37
N TYR A 23 -11.79 -6.60 8.49
CA TYR A 23 -13.23 -6.56 8.71
C TYR A 23 -13.67 -7.68 9.65
N LEU A 24 -14.76 -7.45 10.38
CA LEU A 24 -15.39 -8.46 11.19
C LEU A 24 -16.26 -9.35 10.29
N THR A 25 -15.99 -10.65 10.30
CA THR A 25 -16.80 -11.63 9.59
C THR A 25 -18.11 -11.91 10.35
N PRO A 26 -19.18 -12.39 9.68
CA PRO A 26 -20.39 -12.84 10.35
C PRO A 26 -20.15 -13.95 11.38
N GLN A 27 -19.07 -14.72 11.24
CA GLN A 27 -18.67 -15.80 12.14
C GLN A 27 -17.94 -15.29 13.39
N GLY A 28 -17.72 -13.97 13.53
CA GLY A 28 -17.19 -13.36 14.75
C GLY A 28 -15.67 -13.24 14.85
N PHE A 29 -14.92 -13.50 13.77
CA PHE A 29 -13.47 -13.28 13.73
C PHE A 29 -13.09 -12.18 12.74
N THR A 30 -11.90 -11.60 12.93
CA THR A 30 -11.38 -10.58 12.00
C THR A 30 -10.68 -11.23 10.82
N ALA A 31 -11.08 -10.86 9.60
CA ALA A 31 -10.44 -11.29 8.37
C ALA A 31 -9.78 -10.12 7.63
N ILE A 32 -8.90 -10.42 6.69
CA ILE A 32 -8.31 -9.46 5.76
C ILE A 32 -8.97 -9.63 4.40
N ARG A 33 -9.49 -8.55 3.83
CA ARG A 33 -10.05 -8.60 2.49
C ARG A 33 -8.95 -8.89 1.46
N ASP A 34 -9.18 -9.86 0.59
CA ASP A 34 -8.26 -10.35 -0.45
C ASP A 34 -6.96 -11.01 0.08
N GLY A 35 -6.91 -11.38 1.36
CA GLY A 35 -5.85 -12.23 1.92
C GLY A 35 -4.48 -11.58 2.13
N ILE A 36 -4.23 -10.38 1.57
CA ILE A 36 -2.96 -9.65 1.73
C ILE A 36 -3.20 -8.41 2.59
N LYS A 37 -2.59 -8.36 3.78
CA LYS A 37 -2.74 -7.22 4.68
C LYS A 37 -2.13 -5.95 4.08
N ARG A 38 -2.89 -4.87 4.12
CA ARG A 38 -2.40 -3.54 3.75
C ARG A 38 -1.20 -3.17 4.65
N GLY A 39 -0.05 -2.89 4.02
CA GLY A 39 1.17 -2.48 4.73
C GLY A 39 1.02 -1.13 5.43
N ALA A 40 1.89 -0.84 6.39
CA ALA A 40 1.84 0.41 7.16
C ALA A 40 1.98 1.67 6.28
N ASP A 41 2.77 1.58 5.21
CA ASP A 41 2.97 2.68 4.25
C ASP A 41 1.96 2.69 3.09
N ALA A 42 0.99 1.78 3.07
CA ALA A 42 0.04 1.73 1.97
C ALA A 42 -0.93 2.93 2.02
N GLY A 43 -0.90 3.73 0.96
CA GLY A 43 -1.61 5.03 0.91
C GLY A 43 -0.73 6.21 1.31
N ARG A 44 0.52 5.99 1.74
CA ARG A 44 1.49 7.07 1.89
C ARG A 44 1.80 7.64 0.51
N ALA A 45 1.58 8.93 0.35
CA ALA A 45 2.00 9.64 -0.85
C ALA A 45 3.53 9.48 -1.01
N THR A 46 3.97 8.88 -2.11
CA THR A 46 5.38 8.81 -2.45
C THR A 46 5.84 10.19 -2.90
N THR A 47 6.71 10.81 -2.12
CA THR A 47 7.43 12.01 -2.56
C THR A 47 8.33 11.65 -3.75
N PRO A 48 8.35 12.45 -4.83
CA PRO A 48 9.24 12.19 -5.95
C PRO A 48 10.70 12.21 -5.48
N MET A 49 11.47 11.27 -6.02
CA MET A 49 12.88 11.12 -5.68
C MET A 49 13.64 12.41 -6.03
N PRO A 50 14.51 12.94 -5.14
CA PRO A 50 15.22 14.18 -5.39
C PRO A 50 16.22 14.04 -6.56
N PRO A 51 16.58 15.13 -7.27
CA PRO A 51 17.42 15.07 -8.47
C PRO A 51 18.79 14.42 -8.26
N TRP A 52 19.41 14.63 -7.10
CA TRP A 52 20.73 14.06 -6.77
C TRP A 52 20.70 12.54 -6.56
N LEU A 53 19.51 11.95 -6.33
CA LEU A 53 19.31 10.51 -6.16
C LEU A 53 18.84 9.83 -7.46
N LYS A 54 18.50 10.60 -8.51
CA LYS A 54 18.10 10.05 -9.81
C LYS A 54 19.31 9.55 -10.58
N ALA A 55 19.43 8.24 -10.71
CA ALA A 55 20.35 7.63 -11.65
C ALA A 55 19.96 7.96 -13.09
N LYS A 56 20.96 8.20 -13.95
CA LYS A 56 20.74 8.30 -15.39
C LYS A 56 20.58 6.90 -15.97
N ALA A 57 19.59 6.72 -16.86
CA ALA A 57 19.43 5.45 -17.55
C ALA A 57 20.69 5.13 -18.38
N PRO A 58 21.23 3.90 -18.31
CA PRO A 58 22.37 3.52 -19.12
C PRO A 58 21.91 3.29 -20.57
N THR A 59 22.29 4.20 -21.47
CA THR A 59 21.87 4.19 -22.89
C THR A 59 23.01 4.02 -23.88
N GLY A 60 24.25 3.84 -23.40
CA GLY A 60 25.44 3.78 -24.25
C GLY A 60 25.68 2.42 -24.92
N ALA A 61 26.42 2.42 -26.04
CA ALA A 61 26.79 1.22 -26.77
C ALA A 61 27.57 0.19 -25.92
N ALA A 62 28.38 0.65 -24.96
CA ALA A 62 29.10 -0.23 -24.02
C ALA A 62 28.14 -1.02 -23.12
N PHE A 63 27.12 -0.36 -22.57
CA PHE A 63 26.08 -1.03 -21.78
C PHE A 63 25.29 -2.02 -22.63
N ALA A 64 24.91 -1.64 -23.85
CA ALA A 64 24.19 -2.53 -24.77
C ALA A 64 24.98 -3.82 -25.08
N ARG A 65 26.29 -3.72 -25.33
CA ARG A 65 27.17 -4.87 -25.56
C ARG A 65 27.20 -5.82 -24.36
N VAL A 66 27.42 -5.30 -23.15
CA VAL A 66 27.47 -6.13 -21.93
C VAL A 66 26.13 -6.79 -21.65
N ARG A 67 25.02 -6.05 -21.81
CA ARG A 67 23.68 -6.59 -21.61
C ARG A 67 23.36 -7.75 -22.57
N ALA A 68 23.83 -7.68 -23.82
CA ALA A 68 23.66 -8.77 -24.79
C ALA A 68 24.47 -10.00 -24.38
N LEU A 69 25.71 -9.81 -23.92
CA LEU A 69 26.60 -10.89 -23.48
C LEU A 69 26.07 -11.65 -22.25
N VAL A 70 25.54 -10.94 -21.25
CA VAL A 70 25.11 -11.54 -19.96
C VAL A 70 23.75 -12.23 -20.05
N ARG A 71 23.01 -12.06 -21.16
CA ARG A 71 21.67 -12.63 -21.30
C ARG A 71 21.67 -14.08 -21.80
N GLU A 72 22.80 -14.58 -22.25
CA GLU A 72 23.09 -16.00 -22.48
C GLU A 72 23.52 -16.69 -21.18
#